data_AF-A0A7V8EJZ6-F1
#
_entry.id   AF-A0A7V8EJZ6-F1
#
_cell.length_a   1.000
_cell.length_b   1.000
_cell.length_c   1.000
_cell.angle_alpha   90.00
_cell.angle_beta   90.00
_cell.angle_gamma   90.00
#
_symmetry.space_group_name_H-M   'P 1'
#
loop_
_entity.id
_entity.type
_entity.pdbx_description
1 polymer ?
#
loop_
_entity_poly.entity_id
_entity_poly.type
_entity_poly.pdbx_seq_one_letter_code
_entity_poly.pdbx_strand_id
1 'polypeptide(L)'
;MTDIHWDKEKLGPELDQQVIELFVRVFGAWVDDANAPMHEIRARFELVGTMIGRTLAVINHEGPIGVDIALKIRRYEEHYRARCARSVGNLWGPNGKLRKHFSDLSG
;
A
#
# COMPACT_ATOMS: atom_id res chain seq x y z
N MET A 1 -3.41 8.55 -29.51
CA MET A 1 -3.21 8.04 -28.14
C MET A 1 -2.54 9.13 -27.34
N THR A 2 -3.00 9.39 -26.12
CA THR A 2 -2.50 10.49 -25.29
C THR A 2 -1.38 9.95 -24.40
N ASP A 3 -0.19 10.56 -24.49
CA ASP A 3 0.90 10.27 -23.56
C ASP A 3 0.60 10.95 -22.22
N ILE A 4 0.73 10.20 -21.13
CA ILE A 4 0.63 10.74 -19.78
C ILE A 4 2.03 11.15 -19.35
N HIS A 5 2.21 12.43 -19.01
CA HIS A 5 3.48 12.93 -18.48
C HIS A 5 3.25 13.53 -17.09
N TRP A 6 3.78 12.84 -16.08
CA TRP A 6 3.78 13.31 -14.70
C TRP A 6 5.04 14.15 -14.47
N ASP A 7 4.86 15.35 -13.91
CA ASP A 7 5.97 16.22 -13.51
C ASP A 7 6.62 15.65 -12.23
N LYS A 8 7.59 14.75 -12.42
CA LYS A 8 8.28 14.04 -11.33
C LYS A 8 9.09 14.98 -10.43
N GLU A 9 9.54 16.12 -10.94
CA GLU A 9 10.21 17.14 -10.13
C GLU A 9 9.22 17.82 -9.16
N LYS A 10 7.99 18.11 -9.61
CA LYS A 10 6.93 18.62 -8.71
C LYS A 10 6.38 17.58 -7.74
N LEU A 11 6.37 16.31 -8.13
CA LEU A 11 5.92 15.21 -7.25
C LEU A 11 6.95 14.85 -6.17
N GLY A 12 8.22 15.20 -6.39
CA GLY A 12 9.30 15.05 -5.41
C GLY A 12 9.74 13.61 -5.16
N PRO A 13 10.89 13.41 -4.47
CA PRO A 13 11.45 12.08 -4.18
C PRO A 13 10.61 11.27 -3.17
N GLU A 14 9.60 11.88 -2.57
CA GLU A 14 8.76 11.28 -1.52
C GLU A 14 7.45 10.69 -2.03
N LEU A 15 7.18 10.75 -3.34
CA LEU A 15 5.90 10.33 -3.93
C LEU A 15 5.51 8.90 -3.55
N ASP A 16 6.46 7.96 -3.59
CA ASP A 16 6.26 6.58 -3.17
C ASP A 16 5.80 6.50 -1.71
N GLN A 17 6.44 7.27 -0.84
CA GLN A 17 6.10 7.35 0.58
C GLN A 17 4.73 7.99 0.81
N GLN A 18 4.40 9.07 0.08
CA GLN A 18 3.10 9.75 0.16
C GLN A 18 1.95 8.84 -0.28
N VAL A 19 2.13 8.07 -1.35
CA VAL A 19 1.15 7.08 -1.82
C VAL A 19 0.97 5.97 -0.78
N ILE A 20 2.06 5.47 -0.20
CA ILE A 20 2.00 4.46 0.87
C ILE A 20 1.25 5.03 2.08
N GLU A 21 1.58 6.24 2.54
CA GLU A 21 0.93 6.86 3.69
C GLU A 21 -0.56 7.09 3.45
N LEU A 22 -0.94 7.57 2.27
CA LEU A 22 -2.35 7.76 1.91
C LEU A 22 -3.13 6.45 2.07
N PHE A 23 -2.68 5.38 1.43
CA PHE A 23 -3.41 4.12 1.46
C PHE A 23 -3.37 3.44 2.84
N VAL A 24 -2.26 3.55 3.58
CA VAL A 24 -2.15 3.00 4.94
C VAL A 24 -3.02 3.79 5.93
N ARG A 25 -3.09 5.12 5.84
CA ARG A 25 -3.94 5.92 6.74
C ARG A 25 -5.43 5.71 6.48
N VAL A 26 -5.82 5.61 5.22
CA VAL A 26 -7.25 5.47 4.86
C VAL A 26 -7.74 4.04 5.08
N PHE A 27 -6.91 3.04 4.75
CA PHE A 27 -7.35 1.64 4.69
C PHE A 27 -6.52 0.66 5.53
N GLY A 28 -5.38 1.06 6.08
CA GLY A 28 -4.42 0.13 6.68
C GLY A 28 -4.65 -0.17 8.16
N ALA A 29 -5.02 0.81 8.98
CA ALA A 29 -5.06 0.62 10.43
C ALA A 29 -6.16 1.47 11.09
N TRP A 30 -7.10 0.82 11.75
CA TRP A 30 -8.17 1.45 12.52
C TRP A 30 -8.02 1.13 14.01
N VAL A 31 -8.55 1.99 14.88
CA VAL A 31 -8.47 1.80 16.34
C VAL A 31 -9.10 0.47 16.77
N ASP A 32 -10.23 0.11 16.14
CA ASP A 32 -10.97 -1.11 16.44
C ASP A 32 -10.25 -2.40 16.00
N ASP A 33 -9.17 -2.30 15.23
CA ASP A 33 -8.43 -3.47 14.75
C ASP A 33 -7.62 -4.17 15.85
N ALA A 34 -7.51 -3.59 17.05
CA ALA A 34 -6.83 -4.22 18.19
C ALA A 34 -7.35 -5.65 18.48
N ASN A 35 -8.66 -5.84 18.29
CA ASN A 35 -9.36 -7.12 18.52
C ASN A 35 -9.72 -7.86 17.22
N ALA A 36 -9.41 -7.29 16.06
CA ALA A 36 -9.77 -7.88 14.78
C ALA A 36 -8.99 -9.19 14.52
N PRO A 37 -9.60 -10.18 13.85
CA PRO A 37 -8.91 -11.39 13.43
C PRO A 37 -7.73 -11.06 12.50
N MET A 38 -6.58 -11.71 12.74
CA MET A 38 -5.36 -11.46 11.95
C MET A 38 -5.52 -11.70 10.44
N HIS A 39 -6.41 -12.61 10.04
CA HIS A 39 -6.66 -12.89 8.62
C HIS A 39 -7.38 -11.72 7.92
N GLU A 40 -8.27 -11.00 8.62
CA GLU A 40 -8.95 -9.81 8.10
C GLU A 40 -7.98 -8.63 7.96
N ILE A 41 -7.16 -8.39 8.99
CA ILE A 41 -6.09 -7.38 8.94
C ILE A 41 -5.15 -7.68 7.77
N ARG A 42 -4.74 -8.94 7.61
CA ARG A 42 -3.87 -9.35 6.51
C ARG A 42 -4.51 -9.10 5.15
N ALA A 43 -5.76 -9.52 4.96
CA ALA A 43 -6.47 -9.32 3.69
C ALA A 43 -6.57 -7.82 3.32
N ARG A 44 -6.79 -6.96 4.32
CA ARG A 44 -6.85 -5.51 4.14
C ARG A 44 -5.51 -4.93 3.69
N PHE A 45 -4.40 -5.34 4.32
CA PHE A 45 -3.07 -4.91 3.92
C PHE A 45 -2.64 -5.46 2.54
N GLU A 46 -3.10 -6.65 2.16
CA GLU A 46 -2.90 -7.18 0.81
C GLU A 46 -3.60 -6.29 -0.22
N LEU A 47 -4.85 -5.88 0.04
CA LEU A 47 -5.58 -4.93 -0.79
C LEU A 47 -4.87 -3.57 -0.87
N VAL A 48 -4.42 -3.02 0.27
CA VAL A 48 -3.62 -1.78 0.32
C VAL A 48 -2.37 -1.90 -0.55
N GLY A 49 -1.65 -3.01 -0.45
CA GLY A 49 -0.47 -3.27 -1.28
C GLY A 49 -0.80 -3.29 -2.77
N THR A 50 -1.92 -3.91 -3.16
CA THR A 50 -2.39 -3.88 -4.56
C THR A 50 -2.70 -2.45 -5.02
N MET A 51 -3.38 -1.64 -4.20
CA MET A 51 -3.71 -0.24 -4.56
C MET A 51 -2.46 0.63 -4.72
N ILE A 52 -1.49 0.49 -3.80
CA ILE A 52 -0.19 1.16 -3.90
C ILE A 52 0.52 0.74 -5.19
N GLY A 53 0.61 -0.56 -5.45
CA GLY A 53 1.28 -1.08 -6.63
C GLY A 53 0.68 -0.57 -7.93
N ARG A 54 -0.65 -0.60 -8.06
CA ARG A 54 -1.35 -0.05 -9.23
C ARG A 54 -1.07 1.45 -9.41
N THR A 55 -1.16 2.22 -8.35
CA THR A 55 -0.95 3.67 -8.37
C THR A 55 0.47 4.02 -8.81
N LEU A 56 1.48 3.38 -8.19
CA LEU A 56 2.87 3.61 -8.52
C LEU A 56 3.26 3.09 -9.91
N ALA A 57 2.62 2.03 -10.41
CA ALA A 57 2.83 1.58 -11.78
C ALA A 57 2.39 2.61 -12.81
N VAL A 58 1.23 3.25 -12.59
CA VAL A 58 0.68 4.29 -13.48
C VAL A 58 1.49 5.57 -13.40
N ILE A 59 1.83 6.02 -12.19
CA ILE A 59 2.63 7.24 -11.97
C ILE A 59 4.02 7.09 -12.59
N ASN A 60 4.65 5.92 -12.41
CA ASN A 60 5.98 5.67 -12.95
C ASN A 60 5.94 5.21 -14.41
N HIS A 61 4.76 5.05 -15.02
CA HIS A 61 4.65 4.72 -16.45
C HIS A 61 5.16 5.88 -17.28
N GLU A 62 6.00 5.56 -18.25
CA GLU A 62 6.52 6.49 -19.23
C GLU A 62 6.17 5.93 -20.60
N GLY A 63 5.60 6.79 -21.45
CA GLY A 63 5.18 6.42 -22.79
C GLY A 63 3.68 6.08 -22.89
N PRO A 64 3.26 5.57 -24.05
CA PRO A 64 1.86 5.39 -24.39
C PRO A 64 1.17 4.35 -23.50
N ILE A 65 -0.14 4.52 -23.30
CA ILE A 65 -0.98 3.54 -22.60
C ILE A 65 -1.22 2.35 -23.53
N GLY A 66 -0.53 1.22 -23.29
CA GLY A 66 -0.62 0.00 -24.08
C GLY A 66 -0.77 -1.30 -23.26
N VAL A 67 -0.37 -2.44 -23.82
CA VAL A 67 -0.37 -3.73 -23.10
C VAL A 67 0.76 -3.80 -22.06
N ASP A 68 1.83 -3.05 -22.30
CA ASP A 68 3.00 -2.90 -21.45
C ASP A 68 2.67 -2.34 -20.05
N ILE A 69 1.81 -1.32 -19.97
CA ILE A 69 1.36 -0.78 -18.68
C ILE A 69 0.56 -1.81 -17.88
N ALA A 70 -0.22 -2.69 -18.53
CA ALA A 70 -0.96 -3.74 -17.84
C ALA A 70 -0.02 -4.77 -17.20
N LEU A 71 1.07 -5.14 -17.86
CA LEU A 71 2.10 -6.01 -17.29
C LEU A 71 2.86 -5.33 -16.14
N LYS A 72 3.17 -4.04 -16.30
CA LYS A 72 3.80 -3.24 -15.24
C LYS A 72 2.92 -3.15 -13.99
N ILE A 73 1.62 -2.86 -14.18
CA ILE A 73 0.63 -2.83 -13.09
C ILE A 73 0.63 -4.15 -12.35
N ARG A 74 0.48 -5.29 -13.04
CA ARG A 74 0.45 -6.62 -12.39
C ARG A 74 1.71 -6.89 -11.57
N ARG A 75 2.89 -6.58 -12.12
CA ARG A 75 4.17 -6.76 -11.42
C ARG A 75 4.23 -5.94 -10.14
N TYR A 76 3.80 -4.67 -10.19
CA TYR A 76 3.81 -3.79 -9.02
C TYR A 76 2.76 -4.23 -8.00
N GLU A 77 1.54 -4.56 -8.43
CA GLU A 77 0.49 -5.08 -7.56
C GLU A 77 0.98 -6.30 -6.75
N GLU A 78 1.64 -7.26 -7.41
CA GLU A 78 2.19 -8.44 -6.74
C GLU A 78 3.32 -8.07 -5.76
N HIS A 79 4.25 -7.22 -6.18
CA HIS A 79 5.35 -6.76 -5.34
C HIS A 79 4.87 -6.09 -4.05
N TYR A 80 3.99 -5.10 -4.16
CA TYR A 80 3.52 -4.33 -3.02
C TYR A 80 2.51 -5.11 -2.16
N ARG A 81 1.67 -5.96 -2.76
CA ARG A 81 0.83 -6.91 -2.01
C ARG A 81 1.69 -7.79 -1.10
N ALA A 82 2.73 -8.43 -1.66
CA ALA A 82 3.62 -9.30 -0.89
C ALA A 82 4.40 -8.52 0.17
N ARG A 83 4.84 -7.30 -0.14
CA ARG A 83 5.53 -6.42 0.82
C ARG A 83 4.64 -6.05 2.00
N CYS A 84 3.40 -5.58 1.76
CA CYS A 84 2.46 -5.23 2.82
C CYS A 84 2.07 -6.45 3.65
N ALA A 85 1.79 -7.59 3.02
CA ALA A 85 1.45 -8.83 3.73
C ALA A 85 2.55 -9.30 4.68
N ARG A 86 3.83 -9.14 4.30
CA ARG A 86 4.97 -9.42 5.20
C ARG A 86 5.03 -8.43 6.36
N SER A 87 4.81 -7.15 6.10
CA SER A 87 4.82 -6.12 7.15
C SER A 87 3.72 -6.31 8.19
N VAL A 88 2.55 -6.85 7.81
CA VAL A 88 1.44 -7.15 8.74
C VAL A 88 1.89 -8.00 9.91
N GLY A 89 2.67 -9.06 9.65
CA GLY A 89 3.13 -9.96 10.71
C GLY A 89 3.94 -9.20 11.77
N ASN A 90 4.80 -8.28 11.33
CA ASN A 90 5.64 -7.47 12.23
C ASN A 90 4.85 -6.36 12.95
N LEU A 91 3.79 -5.84 12.33
CA LEU A 91 3.02 -4.71 12.86
C LEU A 91 1.87 -5.15 13.79
N TRP A 92 1.20 -6.24 13.44
CA TRP A 92 -0.05 -6.69 14.07
C TRP A 92 0.05 -8.06 14.72
N GLY A 93 1.10 -8.83 14.44
CA GLY A 93 1.34 -10.12 15.09
C GLY A 93 1.65 -10.00 16.59
N PRO A 94 1.97 -11.11 17.26
CA PRO A 94 2.41 -11.10 18.65
C PRO A 94 3.57 -10.12 18.84
N ASN A 95 3.47 -9.22 19.81
CA ASN A 95 4.40 -8.11 20.04
C ASN A 95 4.50 -7.03 18.95
N GLY A 96 3.60 -7.05 17.96
CA GLY A 96 3.56 -6.05 16.90
C GLY A 96 3.32 -4.63 17.41
N LYS A 97 4.02 -3.65 16.81
CA LYS A 97 4.00 -2.26 17.26
C LYS A 97 2.60 -1.64 17.21
N LEU A 98 1.83 -1.89 16.15
CA LEU A 98 0.49 -1.33 15.99
C LEU A 98 -0.50 -2.01 16.92
N ARG A 99 -0.43 -3.34 17.05
CA ARG A 99 -1.29 -4.07 17.99
C ARG A 99 -1.13 -3.55 19.43
N LYS A 100 0.11 -3.35 19.90
CA LYS A 100 0.36 -2.76 21.23
C LYS A 100 -0.22 -1.34 21.35
N HIS A 101 0.10 -0.47 20.39
CA HIS A 101 -0.36 0.91 20.40
C HIS A 101 -1.90 1.02 20.49
N PHE A 102 -2.63 0.23 19.71
CA PHE A 102 -4.10 0.28 19.74
C PHE A 102 -4.70 -0.44 20.95
N SER A 103 -4.09 -1.50 21.46
CA SER A 103 -4.50 -2.10 22.74
C SER A 103 -4.39 -1.11 23.90
N ASP A 104 -3.33 -0.29 23.95
CA ASP A 104 -3.14 0.73 24.99
C ASP A 104 -4.16 1.87 24.90
N LEU A 105 -4.70 2.16 23.70
CA LEU A 105 -5.75 3.15 23.48
C LEU A 105 -7.16 2.62 23.78
N SER A 106 -7.33 1.29 23.80
CA SER A 106 -8.63 0.63 23.98
C SER A 106 -8.93 0.24 25.44
N GLY A 107 -7.94 0.36 26.33
CA GLY A 107 -8.07 0.12 27.77
C GLY A 107 -8.30 1.39 28.55
#